data_AF-A0A2M7AXX6-F1
#
_entry.id   AF-A0A2M7AXX6-F1
#
_cell.length_a   1.000
_cell.length_b   1.000
_cell.length_c   1.000
_cell.angle_alpha   90.00
_cell.angle_beta   90.00
_cell.angle_gamma   90.00
#
_symmetry.space_group_name_H-M   'P 1'
#
loop_
_entity.id
_entity.type
_entity.pdbx_description
1 polymer ?
#
loop_
_entity_poly.entity_id
_entity_poly.type
_entity_poly.pdbx_seq_one_letter_code
_entity_poly.pdbx_strand_id
1 'polypeptide(L)'
;GGCYRREVFNKIGLFNENLIRSQDMEFNLRLKRAGGKILLHPEIISYYYSKSNLRDFFLHNIQDGIWAIYPLKFMKTKFKFRHYIPLIFILTLPLSIWPYILASLFFSAKIAMKEKDFRLFFVMPLAFGARHFGYGLGSIWGVIKSAK
;
A
#
# COMPACT_ATOMS: atom_id res chain seq x y z
N GLY A 1 8.36 3.75 10.91
CA GLY A 1 9.13 3.19 12.04
C GLY A 1 8.44 3.55 13.34
N GLY A 2 8.81 2.89 14.44
CA GLY A 2 8.30 3.20 15.78
C GLY A 2 9.40 3.09 16.81
N CYS A 3 9.26 3.80 17.92
CA CYS A 3 10.14 3.65 19.08
C CYS A 3 9.46 2.73 20.09
N TYR A 4 10.18 1.73 20.58
CA TYR A 4 9.65 0.72 21.49
C TYR A 4 10.50 0.65 22.75
N ARG A 5 9.84 0.49 23.90
CA ARG A 5 10.56 0.16 25.13
C ARG A 5 11.17 -1.23 25.01
N ARG A 6 12.35 -1.44 25.59
CA ARG A 6 13.07 -2.71 25.49
C ARG A 6 12.24 -3.87 26.05
N GLU A 7 11.49 -3.66 27.13
CA GLU A 7 10.67 -4.73 27.73
C GLU A 7 9.56 -5.26 26.81
N VAL A 8 9.15 -4.49 25.78
CA VAL A 8 8.15 -4.95 24.80
C VAL A 8 8.67 -6.19 24.07
N PHE A 9 9.94 -6.18 23.65
CA PHE A 9 10.54 -7.31 22.94
C PHE A 9 10.62 -8.57 23.80
N ASN A 10 10.87 -8.42 25.10
CA ASN A 10 10.84 -9.55 26.04
C ASN A 10 9.42 -10.13 26.19
N LYS A 11 8.39 -9.27 26.13
CA LYS A 11 6.99 -9.67 26.32
C LYS A 11 6.38 -10.33 25.09
N ILE A 12 6.60 -9.77 23.90
CA ILE A 12 5.90 -10.22 22.68
C ILE A 12 6.81 -10.93 21.67
N GLY A 13 8.13 -11.00 21.93
CA GLY A 13 9.13 -11.54 21.03
C GLY A 13 9.65 -10.52 20.01
N LEU A 14 10.68 -10.91 19.25
CA LEU A 14 11.33 -10.08 18.23
C LEU A 14 10.48 -9.90 16.96
N PHE A 15 11.00 -9.18 15.96
CA PHE A 15 10.38 -9.09 14.65
C PHE A 15 10.39 -10.44 13.93
N ASN A 16 9.36 -10.70 13.13
CA ASN A 16 9.30 -11.89 12.30
C ASN A 16 10.20 -11.71 11.07
N GLU A 17 11.32 -12.44 11.02
CA GLU A 17 12.31 -12.35 9.94
C GLU A 17 11.80 -12.83 8.57
N ASN A 18 10.68 -13.57 8.54
CA ASN A 18 10.01 -13.93 7.29
C ASN A 18 9.33 -12.72 6.60
N LEU A 19 9.17 -11.60 7.31
CA LEU A 19 8.54 -10.39 6.81
C LEU A 19 9.58 -9.30 6.56
N ILE A 20 10.18 -9.29 5.37
CA ILE A 20 11.12 -8.22 4.94
C ILE A 20 10.44 -6.83 4.91
N ARG A 21 9.12 -6.76 4.72
CA ARG A 21 8.30 -5.55 4.87
C ARG A 21 7.05 -5.85 5.69
N SER A 22 6.44 -4.82 6.25
CA SER A 22 5.28 -4.92 7.14
C SER A 22 5.54 -5.65 8.46
N GLN A 23 6.81 -5.88 8.81
CA GLN A 23 7.23 -6.41 10.13
C GLN A 23 6.78 -5.53 11.28
N ASP A 24 6.77 -4.22 11.09
CA ASP A 24 6.29 -3.23 12.04
C ASP A 24 4.78 -3.33 12.26
N MET A 25 4.01 -3.54 11.19
CA MET A 25 2.57 -3.78 11.26
C MET A 25 2.24 -5.07 12.03
N GLU A 26 2.93 -6.16 11.73
CA GLU A 26 2.76 -7.45 12.43
C GLU A 26 3.12 -7.32 13.93
N PHE A 27 4.25 -6.70 14.22
CA PHE A 27 4.71 -6.44 15.60
C PHE A 27 3.73 -5.56 16.37
N ASN A 28 3.25 -4.47 15.75
CA ASN A 28 2.25 -3.58 16.35
C ASN A 28 0.91 -4.29 16.60
N LEU A 29 0.54 -5.24 15.74
CA LEU A 29 -0.65 -6.07 15.94
C LEU A 29 -0.49 -6.99 17.16
N ARG A 30 0.68 -7.65 17.30
CA ARG A 30 1.01 -8.43 18.51
C ARG A 30 1.02 -7.56 19.77
N LEU A 31 1.63 -6.38 19.70
CA LEU A 31 1.66 -5.42 20.80
C LEU A 31 0.25 -5.07 21.27
N LYS A 32 -0.65 -4.71 20.35
CA LYS A 32 -2.05 -4.39 20.67
C LYS A 32 -2.79 -5.58 21.27
N ARG A 33 -2.58 -6.79 20.75
CA ARG A 33 -3.18 -8.02 21.29
C ARG A 33 -2.68 -8.34 22.70
N ALA A 34 -1.45 -7.95 23.03
CA ALA A 34 -0.87 -8.08 24.37
C ALA A 34 -1.26 -6.93 25.34
N GLY A 35 -2.26 -6.12 24.99
CA GLY A 35 -2.77 -5.00 25.78
C GLY A 35 -1.94 -3.71 25.67
N GLY A 36 -0.95 -3.68 24.77
CA GLY A 36 -0.12 -2.50 24.54
C GLY A 36 -0.87 -1.37 23.85
N LYS A 37 -0.48 -0.13 24.16
CA LYS A 37 -0.99 1.08 23.52
C LYS A 37 0.09 1.69 22.63
N ILE A 38 -0.33 2.29 21.52
CA ILE A 38 0.56 3.01 20.60
C ILE A 38 0.19 4.48 20.67
N LEU A 39 1.16 5.33 21.00
CA LEU A 39 1.01 6.77 21.01
C LEU A 39 1.49 7.35 19.67
N LEU A 40 0.68 8.20 19.05
CA LEU A 40 1.09 9.04 17.95
C LEU A 40 1.49 10.40 18.53
N HIS A 41 2.75 10.78 18.38
CA HIS A 41 3.25 12.08 18.83
C HIS A 41 3.49 13.00 17.63
N PRO A 42 2.69 14.07 17.44
CA PRO A 42 2.70 14.88 16.23
C PRO A 42 3.97 15.73 16.05
N GLU A 43 4.77 15.93 17.11
CA GLU A 43 6.01 16.72 17.06
C GLU A 43 7.19 15.93 16.49
N ILE A 44 7.07 14.60 16.35
CA ILE A 44 8.12 13.77 15.75
C ILE A 44 8.15 14.00 14.24
N ILE A 45 9.26 14.56 13.76
CA ILE A 45 9.48 14.84 12.33
C ILE A 45 10.26 13.69 11.69
N SER A 46 9.77 13.21 10.54
CA SER A 46 10.46 12.22 9.70
C SER A 46 10.51 12.74 8.27
N TYR A 47 11.70 12.91 7.72
CA TYR A 47 11.90 13.30 6.33
C TYR A 47 11.69 12.10 5.40
N TYR A 48 10.85 12.26 4.38
CA TYR A 48 10.56 11.23 3.38
C TYR A 48 10.95 11.72 1.98
N TYR A 49 11.64 10.86 1.23
CA TYR A 49 12.06 11.14 -0.14
C TYR A 49 11.27 10.25 -1.10
N SER A 50 10.41 10.86 -1.90
CA SER A 50 9.60 10.17 -2.91
C SER A 50 10.43 9.78 -4.13
N LYS A 51 9.99 8.74 -4.85
CA LYS A 51 10.56 8.38 -6.15
C LYS A 51 10.30 9.49 -7.18
N SER A 52 11.28 9.78 -8.03
CA SER A 52 11.28 10.95 -8.92
C SER A 52 10.71 10.69 -10.31
N ASN A 53 10.53 9.41 -10.72
CA ASN A 53 10.07 9.06 -12.07
C ASN A 53 8.96 8.01 -12.06
N LEU A 54 8.21 7.94 -13.17
CA LEU A 54 7.04 7.09 -13.32
C LEU A 54 7.38 5.59 -13.24
N ARG A 55 8.57 5.18 -13.71
CA ARG A 55 9.03 3.79 -13.66
C ARG A 55 9.25 3.34 -12.22
N ASP A 56 9.98 4.12 -11.44
CA ASP A 56 10.21 3.83 -10.03
C ASP A 56 8.92 3.88 -9.23
N PHE A 57 8.00 4.79 -9.58
CA PHE A 57 6.67 4.81 -9.01
C PHE A 57 5.91 3.52 -9.32
N PHE A 58 5.91 3.04 -10.56
CA PHE A 58 5.28 1.78 -10.95
C PHE A 58 5.86 0.57 -10.21
N LEU A 59 7.20 0.46 -10.14
CA LEU A 59 7.88 -0.61 -9.41
C LEU A 59 7.58 -0.56 -7.89
N HIS A 60 7.51 0.64 -7.33
CA HIS A 60 7.09 0.83 -5.95
C HIS A 60 5.66 0.32 -5.72
N ASN A 61 4.75 0.60 -6.66
CA ASN A 61 3.37 0.12 -6.59
C ASN A 61 3.26 -1.41 -6.70
N ILE A 62 4.09 -2.05 -7.54
CA ILE A 62 4.20 -3.52 -7.56
C ILE A 62 4.58 -4.04 -6.18
N GLN A 63 5.60 -3.44 -5.57
CA GLN A 63 6.03 -3.86 -4.25
C GLN A 63 4.92 -3.66 -3.21
N ASP A 64 4.24 -2.50 -3.21
CA ASP A 64 3.10 -2.26 -2.33
C ASP A 64 1.99 -3.29 -2.53
N GLY A 65 1.68 -3.65 -3.77
CA GLY A 65 0.70 -4.67 -4.11
C GLY A 65 1.04 -6.05 -3.54
N ILE A 66 2.31 -6.47 -3.64
CA ILE A 66 2.80 -7.74 -3.07
C ILE A 66 2.61 -7.73 -1.56
N TRP A 67 3.04 -6.67 -0.90
CA TRP A 67 3.04 -6.55 0.56
C TRP A 67 1.68 -6.14 1.15
N ALA A 68 0.69 -5.87 0.30
CA ALA A 68 -0.71 -5.78 0.70
C ALA A 68 -1.38 -7.16 0.87
N ILE A 69 -0.80 -8.23 0.30
CA ILE A 69 -1.37 -9.58 0.38
C ILE A 69 -0.45 -10.51 1.18
N TYR A 70 0.85 -10.54 0.86
CA TYR A 70 1.79 -11.51 1.42
C TYR A 70 1.82 -11.57 2.97
N PRO A 71 1.77 -10.44 3.71
CA PRO A 71 1.74 -10.46 5.17
C PRO A 71 0.52 -11.19 5.76
N LEU A 72 -0.59 -11.30 5.02
CA LEU A 72 -1.79 -12.03 5.47
C LEU A 72 -1.52 -13.52 5.69
N LYS A 73 -0.47 -14.09 5.05
CA LYS A 73 -0.01 -15.45 5.34
C LYS A 73 0.45 -15.61 6.79
N PHE A 74 1.03 -14.56 7.37
CA PHE A 74 1.61 -14.59 8.72
C PHE A 74 0.72 -13.94 9.77
N MET A 75 -0.19 -13.04 9.36
CA MET A 75 -1.08 -12.33 10.26
C MET A 75 -2.50 -12.87 10.18
N LYS A 76 -3.06 -13.28 11.33
CA LYS A 76 -4.49 -13.63 11.49
C LYS A 76 -5.42 -12.40 11.50
N THR A 77 -5.14 -11.36 10.72
CA THR A 77 -5.96 -10.14 10.66
C THR A 77 -6.30 -9.82 9.22
N LYS A 78 -7.57 -9.53 8.96
CA LYS A 78 -8.04 -9.09 7.65
C LYS A 78 -7.69 -7.62 7.44
N PHE A 79 -7.16 -7.27 6.27
CA PHE A 79 -7.02 -5.88 5.88
C PHE A 79 -8.36 -5.29 5.46
N LYS A 80 -8.44 -3.95 5.43
CA LYS A 80 -9.62 -3.24 4.95
C LYS A 80 -9.89 -3.60 3.48
N PHE A 81 -11.16 -3.71 3.11
CA PHE A 81 -11.60 -4.09 1.76
C PHE A 81 -10.90 -3.31 0.63
N ARG A 82 -10.62 -2.01 0.86
CA ARG A 82 -9.90 -1.14 -0.07
C ARG A 82 -8.53 -1.66 -0.55
N HIS A 83 -7.86 -2.52 0.24
CA HIS A 83 -6.55 -3.07 -0.14
C HIS A 83 -6.67 -4.17 -1.20
N TYR A 84 -7.86 -4.72 -1.42
CA TYR A 84 -8.15 -5.73 -2.45
C TYR A 84 -8.71 -5.12 -3.74
N ILE A 85 -9.13 -3.84 -3.72
CA ILE A 85 -9.71 -3.18 -4.90
C ILE A 85 -8.79 -3.25 -6.13
N PRO A 86 -7.47 -2.95 -6.06
CA PRO A 86 -6.63 -3.03 -7.24
C PRO A 86 -6.45 -4.46 -7.78
N LEU A 87 -6.50 -5.47 -6.91
CA LEU A 87 -6.50 -6.88 -7.32
C LEU A 87 -7.79 -7.21 -8.09
N ILE A 88 -8.94 -6.86 -7.51
CA ILE A 88 -10.26 -7.06 -8.15
C ILE A 88 -10.32 -6.33 -9.49
N PHE A 89 -9.80 -5.10 -9.56
CA PHE A 89 -9.72 -4.32 -10.79
C PHE A 89 -8.98 -5.08 -11.91
N ILE A 90 -7.80 -5.64 -11.63
CA ILE A 90 -7.06 -6.40 -12.65
C ILE A 90 -7.78 -7.70 -13.04
N LEU A 91 -8.40 -8.40 -12.10
CA LEU A 91 -9.16 -9.63 -12.38
C LEU A 91 -10.43 -9.36 -13.19
N THR A 92 -11.00 -8.16 -13.09
CA THR A 92 -12.23 -7.74 -13.77
C THR A 92 -11.97 -6.71 -14.88
N LEU A 93 -10.73 -6.62 -15.37
CA LEU A 93 -10.31 -5.55 -16.27
C LEU A 93 -11.19 -5.40 -17.52
N PRO A 94 -11.61 -6.48 -18.23
CA PRO A 94 -12.46 -6.34 -19.42
C PRO A 94 -13.80 -5.67 -19.13
N LEU A 95 -14.33 -5.84 -17.92
CA LEU A 95 -15.62 -5.28 -17.50
C LEU A 95 -15.45 -3.87 -16.90
N SER A 96 -14.32 -3.61 -16.23
CA SER A 96 -14.10 -2.38 -15.47
C SER A 96 -13.31 -1.30 -16.23
N ILE A 97 -12.77 -1.60 -17.41
CA ILE A 97 -11.90 -0.66 -18.15
C ILE A 97 -12.61 0.64 -18.55
N TRP A 98 -13.85 0.56 -19.05
CA TRP A 98 -14.62 1.74 -19.45
C TRP A 98 -14.96 2.67 -18.28
N PRO A 99 -15.59 2.18 -17.18
CA PRO A 99 -15.83 3.04 -16.02
C PRO A 99 -14.53 3.54 -15.39
N TYR A 100 -13.45 2.74 -15.45
CA TYR A 100 -12.12 3.18 -14.99
C TYR A 100 -11.57 4.36 -15.80
N ILE A 101 -11.65 4.31 -17.14
CA ILE A 101 -11.21 5.41 -18.01
C ILE A 101 -12.01 6.68 -17.69
N LEU A 102 -13.34 6.58 -17.60
CA LEU A 102 -14.19 7.72 -17.27
C LEU A 102 -13.85 8.32 -15.89
N ALA A 103 -13.70 7.48 -14.86
CA ALA A 103 -13.32 7.91 -13.54
C ALA A 103 -11.92 8.56 -13.53
N SER A 104 -10.96 7.95 -14.25
CA SER A 104 -9.60 8.44 -14.39
C SER A 104 -9.57 9.84 -15.01
N LEU A 105 -10.31 10.06 -16.11
CA LEU A 105 -10.41 11.36 -16.77
C LEU A 105 -11.13 12.39 -15.88
N PHE A 106 -12.22 12.01 -15.22
CA PHE A 106 -12.96 12.88 -14.30
C PHE A 106 -12.08 13.38 -13.15
N PHE A 107 -11.37 12.48 -12.46
CA PHE A 107 -10.49 12.86 -11.36
C PHE A 107 -9.26 13.63 -11.86
N SER A 108 -8.74 13.31 -13.06
CA SER A 108 -7.65 14.06 -13.68
C SER A 108 -8.05 15.50 -13.97
N ALA A 109 -9.25 15.73 -14.51
CA ALA A 109 -9.80 17.06 -14.72
C ALA A 109 -9.99 17.81 -13.39
N LYS A 110 -10.56 17.16 -12.37
CA LYS A 110 -10.75 17.75 -11.04
C LYS A 110 -9.42 18.19 -10.40
N ILE A 111 -8.38 17.37 -10.52
CA ILE A 111 -7.05 17.69 -10.00
C ILE A 111 -6.42 18.84 -10.80
N ALA A 112 -6.47 18.79 -12.12
CA ALA A 112 -5.95 19.85 -12.98
C ALA A 112 -6.60 21.21 -12.66
N MET A 113 -7.91 21.25 -12.43
CA MET A 113 -8.64 22.46 -12.03
C MET A 113 -8.24 22.94 -10.63
N LYS A 114 -8.13 22.02 -9.67
CA LYS A 114 -7.79 22.35 -8.28
C LYS A 114 -6.38 22.95 -8.17
N GLU A 115 -5.42 22.32 -8.82
CA GLU A 115 -4.01 22.72 -8.78
C GLU A 115 -3.68 23.82 -9.81
N LYS A 116 -4.66 24.21 -10.63
CA LYS A 116 -4.53 25.21 -11.72
C LYS A 116 -3.42 24.88 -12.72
N ASP A 117 -3.26 23.59 -13.02
CA ASP A 117 -2.26 23.09 -13.96
C ASP A 117 -2.88 22.09 -14.94
N PHE A 118 -3.08 22.53 -16.19
CA PHE A 118 -3.70 21.70 -17.24
C PHE A 118 -2.84 20.49 -17.64
N ARG A 119 -1.52 20.52 -17.42
CA ARG A 119 -0.64 19.38 -17.72
C ARG A 119 -1.03 18.15 -16.90
N LEU A 120 -1.56 18.35 -15.70
CA LEU A 120 -2.04 17.27 -14.84
C LEU A 120 -3.18 16.48 -15.48
N PHE A 121 -3.99 17.08 -16.35
CA PHE A 121 -5.04 16.35 -17.05
C PHE A 121 -4.48 15.18 -17.88
N PHE A 122 -3.30 15.35 -18.50
CA PHE A 122 -2.65 14.33 -19.31
C PHE A 122 -1.72 13.41 -18.49
N VAL A 123 -1.10 13.93 -17.43
CA VAL A 123 -0.16 13.16 -16.60
C VAL A 123 -0.88 12.26 -15.60
N MET A 124 -1.99 12.72 -15.01
CA MET A 124 -2.69 11.98 -13.96
C MET A 124 -3.27 10.63 -14.43
N PRO A 125 -3.83 10.47 -15.64
CA PRO A 125 -4.25 9.17 -16.13
C PRO A 125 -3.12 8.14 -16.17
N LEU A 126 -1.90 8.57 -16.53
CA LEU A 126 -0.71 7.71 -16.53
C LEU A 126 -0.29 7.34 -15.11
N ALA A 127 -0.33 8.29 -14.17
CA ALA A 127 -0.03 8.03 -12.77
C ALA A 127 -1.07 7.09 -12.13
N PHE A 128 -2.36 7.28 -12.43
CA PHE A 128 -3.42 6.40 -11.98
C PHE A 128 -3.26 5.00 -12.56
N GLY A 129 -2.96 4.89 -13.86
CA GLY A 129 -2.65 3.61 -14.50
C GLY A 129 -1.49 2.93 -13.79
N ALA A 130 -0.37 3.62 -13.61
CA ALA A 130 0.81 3.08 -12.94
C ALA A 130 0.51 2.60 -11.51
N ARG A 131 -0.34 3.31 -10.75
CA ARG A 131 -0.75 2.88 -9.40
C ARG A 131 -1.64 1.65 -9.44
N HIS A 132 -2.71 1.65 -10.24
CA HIS A 132 -3.71 0.57 -10.22
C HIS A 132 -3.18 -0.72 -10.85
N PHE A 133 -2.49 -0.62 -11.98
CA PHE A 133 -1.86 -1.77 -12.63
C PHE A 133 -0.67 -2.27 -11.83
N GLY A 134 0.23 -1.39 -11.38
CA GLY A 134 1.39 -1.78 -10.58
C GLY A 134 0.95 -2.50 -9.31
N TYR A 135 0.06 -1.89 -8.52
CA TYR A 135 -0.45 -2.51 -7.30
C TYR A 135 -1.23 -3.79 -7.59
N GLY A 136 -2.13 -3.81 -8.56
CA GLY A 136 -2.93 -4.99 -8.87
C GLY A 136 -2.07 -6.20 -9.30
N LEU A 137 -1.10 -5.99 -10.20
CA LEU A 137 -0.13 -7.01 -10.60
C LEU A 137 0.72 -7.48 -9.41
N GLY A 138 1.16 -6.54 -8.57
CA GLY A 138 1.85 -6.85 -7.33
C GLY A 138 1.01 -7.73 -6.41
N SER A 139 -0.28 -7.44 -6.27
CA SER A 139 -1.20 -8.23 -5.44
C SER A 139 -1.40 -9.65 -5.98
N ILE A 140 -1.49 -9.83 -7.31
CA ILE A 140 -1.51 -11.17 -7.93
C ILE A 140 -0.24 -11.94 -7.53
N TRP A 141 0.93 -11.31 -7.67
CA TRP A 141 2.19 -11.93 -7.26
C TRP A 141 2.24 -12.23 -5.76
N GLY A 142 1.68 -11.36 -4.93
CA GLY A 142 1.52 -11.57 -3.49
C GLY A 142 0.67 -12.80 -3.16
N VAL A 143 -0.41 -13.05 -3.89
CA VAL A 143 -1.21 -14.28 -3.78
C VAL A 143 -0.37 -15.51 -4.12
N ILE A 144 0.31 -15.51 -5.27
CA ILE A 144 1.17 -16.62 -5.71
C ILE A 144 2.27 -16.91 -4.69
N LYS A 145 2.93 -15.86 -4.17
CA LYS A 145 3.98 -15.99 -3.16
C LYS A 145 3.44 -16.51 -1.82
N SER A 146 2.17 -16.27 -1.52
CA SER A 146 1.54 -16.76 -0.28
C SER A 146 1.13 -18.23 -0.36
N ALA A 147 0.87 -18.74 -1.57
CA ALA A 147 0.49 -20.12 -1.83
C ALA A 147 1.66 -21.11 -1.83
N LYS A 148 2.89 -20.61 -2.01
CA LYS A 148 4.14 -21.33 -1.72
C LYS A 148 4.47 -21.20 -0.24
#